data_AF-A0A1Y0IJD8-F1
#
_entry.id   AF-A0A1Y0IJD8-F1
#
_cell.length_a   1.000
_cell.length_b   1.000
_cell.length_c   1.000
_cell.angle_alpha   90.00
_cell.angle_beta   90.00
_cell.angle_gamma   90.00
#
_symmetry.space_group_name_H-M   'P 1'
#
loop_
_entity.id
_entity.type
_entity.pdbx_description
1 polymer ?
#
loop_
_entity_poly.entity_id
_entity_poly.type
_entity_poly.pdbx_seq_one_letter_code
_entity_poly.pdbx_strand_id
1 'polypeptide(L)'
;MKKWWLAGLAAALLVSGSVALAAETKGQEVIPVSYRALINRQEVLEIGREQVKQVYHKQKLDAGQVVLFSRPNEQDDYLYAAWEKGGKLYDLGAVGTLPFAEEAFIHTHEFNGRTLLRIDGVYAAKAPQSNFYVLEGDMVKPFVRVNGHAVESDLDRDGKKEIVTTLGLRGMSKIYKETPGGQFEVADINQATGAKEVVFQMEDDLFIAKYEGGVTKKFFYTKDGLREEK
;
A
#
# COMPACT_ATOMS: atom_id res chain seq x y z
N MET A 1 -52.29 26.75 -57.70
CA MET A 1 -53.02 25.71 -58.47
C MET A 1 -52.05 24.95 -59.36
N LYS A 2 -52.28 23.64 -59.56
CA LYS A 2 -51.60 22.66 -60.47
C LYS A 2 -50.32 22.02 -59.90
N LYS A 3 -50.37 20.79 -59.35
CA LYS A 3 -50.37 19.43 -59.99
C LYS A 3 -49.13 19.22 -60.88
N TRP A 4 -48.07 18.59 -60.34
CA TRP A 4 -47.73 17.14 -60.40
C TRP A 4 -47.37 16.66 -61.81
N TRP A 5 -46.11 16.25 -62.02
CA TRP A 5 -45.74 15.06 -62.83
C TRP A 5 -44.54 14.36 -62.18
N LEU A 6 -44.67 13.05 -62.00
CA LEU A 6 -43.65 12.12 -61.55
C LEU A 6 -42.68 11.78 -62.68
N ALA A 7 -41.41 11.60 -62.32
CA ALA A 7 -40.50 10.58 -62.84
C ALA A 7 -39.48 10.34 -61.69
N GLY A 8 -39.27 9.15 -61.12
CA GLY A 8 -39.28 7.84 -61.73
C GLY A 8 -37.86 7.45 -62.14
N LEU A 9 -36.92 7.33 -61.19
CA LEU A 9 -35.66 6.63 -61.41
C LEU A 9 -35.21 5.93 -60.13
N ALA A 10 -35.15 4.60 -60.19
CA ALA A 10 -34.53 3.74 -59.21
C ALA A 10 -33.01 3.77 -59.42
N ALA A 11 -32.24 3.89 -58.35
CA ALA A 11 -30.81 3.55 -58.35
C ALA A 11 -30.40 3.05 -56.96
N ALA A 12 -29.76 1.89 -56.99
CA ALA A 12 -29.39 0.99 -55.91
C ALA A 12 -28.84 1.62 -54.61
N LEU A 13 -29.35 1.11 -53.49
CA LEU A 13 -28.68 1.13 -52.20
C LEU A 13 -27.40 0.28 -52.28
N LEU A 14 -26.24 0.94 -52.21
CA LEU A 14 -25.00 0.32 -51.72
C LEU A 14 -24.85 0.71 -50.26
N VAL A 15 -25.42 -0.10 -49.37
CA VAL A 15 -25.03 -0.10 -47.96
C VAL A 15 -23.66 -0.75 -47.91
N SER A 16 -22.59 0.05 -47.98
CA SER A 16 -21.28 -0.39 -47.54
C SER A 16 -21.36 -0.57 -46.02
N GLY A 17 -21.77 -1.76 -45.62
CA GLY A 17 -21.64 -2.24 -44.26
C GLY A 17 -20.16 -2.30 -43.93
N SER A 18 -19.66 -1.26 -43.28
CA SER A 18 -18.44 -1.37 -42.49
C SER A 18 -18.76 -2.32 -41.34
N VAL A 19 -18.57 -3.62 -41.59
CA VAL A 19 -18.43 -4.61 -40.54
C VAL A 19 -17.13 -4.24 -39.83
N ALA A 20 -17.22 -3.33 -38.88
CA ALA A 20 -16.21 -3.24 -37.85
C ALA A 20 -16.17 -4.62 -37.22
N LEU A 21 -15.08 -5.36 -37.46
CA LEU A 21 -14.70 -6.49 -36.63
C LEU A 21 -14.63 -5.94 -35.20
N ALA A 22 -15.71 -6.11 -34.44
CA ALA A 22 -15.62 -6.19 -33.01
C ALA A 22 -14.75 -7.42 -32.75
N ALA A 23 -13.46 -7.19 -32.53
CA ALA A 23 -12.63 -8.17 -31.88
C ALA A 23 -13.31 -8.44 -30.54
N GLU A 24 -13.94 -9.60 -30.41
CA GLU A 24 -14.33 -10.13 -29.11
C GLU A 24 -13.05 -10.22 -28.29
N THR A 25 -12.81 -9.22 -27.44
CA THR A 25 -11.95 -9.37 -26.28
C THR A 25 -12.58 -10.48 -25.45
N LYS A 26 -12.12 -11.72 -25.64
CA LYS A 26 -12.32 -12.80 -24.67
C LYS A 26 -12.03 -12.20 -23.31
N GLY A 27 -13.08 -12.00 -22.51
CA GLY A 27 -12.97 -11.30 -21.23
C GLY A 27 -11.81 -11.89 -20.46
N GLN A 28 -10.81 -11.06 -20.17
CA GLN A 28 -9.69 -11.46 -19.31
C GLN A 28 -10.28 -11.99 -18.01
N GLU A 29 -9.93 -13.22 -17.67
CA GLU A 29 -10.33 -13.85 -16.42
C GLU A 29 -9.88 -12.96 -15.26
N VAL A 30 -10.83 -12.64 -14.38
CA VAL A 30 -10.58 -11.82 -13.20
C VAL A 30 -10.42 -12.76 -12.01
N ILE A 31 -9.26 -12.70 -11.37
CA ILE A 31 -9.01 -13.43 -10.14
C ILE A 31 -9.52 -12.57 -8.98
N PRO A 32 -10.54 -13.03 -8.22
CA PRO A 32 -11.08 -12.25 -7.11
C PRO A 32 -10.05 -12.11 -5.99
N VAL A 33 -10.00 -10.92 -5.39
CA VAL A 33 -9.13 -10.63 -4.25
C VAL A 33 -9.99 -10.50 -2.99
N SER A 34 -9.78 -11.41 -2.04
CA SER A 34 -10.54 -11.43 -0.80
C SER A 34 -9.88 -10.58 0.27
N TYR A 35 -10.62 -9.59 0.77
CA TYR A 35 -10.18 -8.71 1.86
C TYR A 35 -10.70 -9.19 3.20
N ARG A 36 -9.93 -8.91 4.24
CA ARG A 36 -10.34 -9.07 5.63
C ARG A 36 -9.92 -7.85 6.44
N ALA A 37 -10.66 -7.55 7.50
CA ALA A 37 -10.30 -6.48 8.42
C ALA A 37 -8.88 -6.67 8.98
N LEU A 38 -8.11 -5.59 8.98
CA LEU A 38 -6.83 -5.49 9.66
C LEU A 38 -7.06 -4.93 11.06
N ILE A 39 -6.58 -5.66 12.06
CA ILE A 39 -6.58 -5.19 13.45
C ILE A 39 -5.30 -4.38 13.66
N ASN A 40 -5.41 -3.06 13.64
CA ASN A 40 -4.31 -2.18 14.04
C ASN A 40 -4.24 -2.10 15.57
N ARG A 41 -3.06 -2.37 16.15
CA ARG A 41 -2.79 -2.28 17.59
C ARG A 41 -1.80 -1.17 17.93
N GLN A 42 -1.49 -0.30 16.98
CA GLN A 42 -0.70 0.89 17.29
C GLN A 42 -1.49 1.79 18.23
N GLU A 43 -0.79 2.28 19.24
CA GLU A 43 -1.28 3.28 20.17
C GLU A 43 -0.29 4.43 20.17
N VAL A 44 -0.78 5.63 20.48
CA VAL A 44 0.05 6.81 20.73
C VAL A 44 -0.32 7.37 22.08
N LEU A 45 0.64 7.34 23.01
CA LEU A 45 0.44 7.76 24.40
C LEU A 45 1.54 8.74 24.81
N GLU A 46 1.20 9.74 25.61
CA GLU A 46 2.22 10.62 26.20
C GLU A 46 3.05 9.81 27.21
N ILE A 47 4.37 9.92 27.13
CA ILE A 47 5.31 9.25 28.04
C ILE A 47 6.26 10.26 28.69
N GLY A 48 6.70 9.95 29.90
CA GLY A 48 7.73 10.73 30.58
C GLY A 48 9.15 10.37 30.12
N ARG A 49 10.09 11.28 30.37
CA ARG A 49 11.50 11.11 29.98
C ARG A 49 12.18 9.94 30.67
N GLU A 50 11.67 9.52 31.82
CA GLU A 50 12.13 8.33 32.54
C GLU A 50 11.95 7.04 31.75
N GLN A 51 11.06 7.00 30.73
CA GLN A 51 10.93 5.86 29.83
C GLN A 51 12.00 5.83 28.72
N VAL A 52 12.84 6.85 28.62
CA VAL A 52 13.92 6.94 27.63
C VAL A 52 15.25 6.62 28.32
N LYS A 53 15.80 5.42 28.06
CA LYS A 53 17.11 5.00 28.60
C LYS A 53 18.27 5.55 27.78
N GLN A 54 18.27 5.29 26.48
CA GLN A 54 19.31 5.73 25.55
C GLN A 54 18.66 6.17 24.24
N VAL A 55 19.11 7.31 23.72
CA VAL A 55 18.71 7.81 22.41
C VAL A 55 19.73 7.34 21.37
N TYR A 56 19.25 6.77 20.27
CA TYR A 56 20.07 6.31 19.15
C TYR A 56 20.04 7.30 17.99
N HIS A 57 18.88 7.93 17.77
CA HIS A 57 18.71 8.87 16.67
C HIS A 57 17.69 9.94 17.02
N LYS A 58 17.88 11.14 16.45
CA LYS A 58 16.89 12.22 16.47
C LYS A 58 16.81 12.82 15.09
N GLN A 59 15.60 12.91 14.55
CA GLN A 59 15.34 13.54 13.27
C GLN A 59 14.34 14.67 13.44
N LYS A 60 14.77 15.89 13.15
CA LYS A 60 13.89 17.05 13.11
C LYS A 60 13.09 17.04 11.81
N LEU A 61 11.80 17.32 11.92
CA LEU A 61 10.83 17.45 10.84
C LEU A 61 10.11 18.81 10.99
N ASP A 62 9.35 19.24 9.99
CA ASP A 62 8.73 20.58 10.02
C ASP A 62 7.78 20.76 11.20
N ALA A 63 7.01 19.73 11.53
CA ALA A 63 5.99 19.78 12.57
C ALA A 63 6.48 19.35 13.97
N GLY A 64 7.72 18.86 14.11
CA GLY A 64 8.24 18.29 15.36
C GLY A 64 9.53 17.51 15.16
N GLN A 65 9.79 16.49 15.99
CA GLN A 65 10.94 15.61 15.80
C GLN A 65 10.60 14.18 16.18
N VAL A 66 11.25 13.22 15.54
CA VAL A 66 11.23 11.82 15.94
C VAL A 66 12.48 11.51 16.75
N VAL A 67 12.30 10.78 17.85
CA VAL A 67 13.37 10.29 18.72
C VAL A 67 13.34 8.77 18.72
N LEU A 68 14.42 8.12 18.29
CA LEU A 68 14.58 6.67 18.40
C LEU A 68 15.36 6.33 19.68
N PHE A 69 14.83 5.41 20.49
CA PHE A 69 15.36 5.15 21.82
C PHE A 69 15.16 3.71 22.30
N SER A 70 15.87 3.32 23.37
CA SER A 70 15.59 2.12 24.17
C SER A 70 14.94 2.48 25.50
N ARG A 71 14.16 1.55 26.06
CA ARG A 71 13.49 1.73 27.35
C ARG A 71 14.31 1.15 28.52
N PRO A 72 14.14 1.67 29.75
CA PRO A 72 14.63 0.99 30.94
C PRO A 72 13.89 -0.33 31.15
N ASN A 73 14.60 -1.33 31.68
CA ASN A 73 14.04 -2.61 32.15
C ASN A 73 13.33 -3.49 31.11
N GLU A 74 13.45 -3.18 29.82
CA GLU A 74 13.08 -4.13 28.77
C GLU A 74 14.19 -5.13 28.53
N GLN A 75 13.81 -6.41 28.50
CA GLN A 75 14.72 -7.53 28.22
C GLN A 75 14.91 -7.74 26.72
N ASP A 76 13.95 -7.29 25.92
CA ASP A 76 14.00 -7.42 24.47
C ASP A 76 14.76 -6.22 23.88
N ASP A 77 15.64 -6.49 22.92
CA ASP A 77 16.43 -5.49 22.19
C ASP A 77 15.56 -4.70 21.20
N TYR A 78 14.45 -4.13 21.63
CA TYR A 78 13.58 -3.30 20.79
C TYR A 78 14.09 -1.87 20.66
N LEU A 79 13.93 -1.34 19.45
CA LEU A 79 14.04 0.07 19.15
C LEU A 79 12.66 0.70 19.19
N TYR A 80 12.48 1.69 20.06
CA TYR A 80 11.26 2.47 20.20
C TYR A 80 11.38 3.80 19.47
N ALA A 81 10.25 4.38 19.10
CA ALA A 81 10.18 5.74 18.59
C ALA A 81 9.22 6.59 19.43
N ALA A 82 9.52 7.87 19.55
CA ALA A 82 8.61 8.87 20.09
C ALA A 82 8.58 10.10 19.18
N TRP A 83 7.43 10.73 19.08
CA TRP A 83 7.28 12.07 18.53
C TRP A 83 7.46 13.09 19.65
N GLU A 84 8.45 13.97 19.53
CA GLU A 84 8.69 15.04 20.51
C GLU A 84 8.18 16.38 19.95
N LYS A 85 7.23 17.00 20.66
CA LYS A 85 6.68 18.33 20.31
C LYS A 85 6.33 19.10 21.59
N GLY A 86 6.70 20.38 21.64
CA GLY A 86 6.42 21.23 22.81
C GLY A 86 7.01 20.71 24.13
N GLY A 87 8.13 19.97 24.06
CA GLY A 87 8.78 19.35 25.22
C GLY A 87 8.13 18.05 25.72
N LYS A 88 7.00 17.64 25.13
CA LYS A 88 6.31 16.38 25.39
C LYS A 88 6.79 15.27 24.46
N LEU A 89 6.75 14.04 24.93
CA LEU A 89 7.07 12.83 24.17
C LEU A 89 5.79 12.00 23.99
N TYR A 90 5.47 11.66 22.75
CA TYR A 90 4.38 10.76 22.40
C TYR A 90 4.98 9.47 21.87
N ASP A 91 4.80 8.39 22.62
CA ASP A 91 5.25 7.07 22.27
C ASP A 91 4.58 6.57 20.99
N LEU A 92 5.40 6.10 20.05
CA LEU A 92 4.96 5.49 18.79
C LEU A 92 5.06 3.96 18.86
N GLY A 93 5.54 3.42 19.99
CA GLY A 93 5.77 2.00 20.21
C GLY A 93 7.10 1.51 19.62
N ALA A 94 7.30 0.20 19.66
CA ALA A 94 8.44 -0.43 19.01
C ALA A 94 8.34 -0.23 17.50
N VAL A 95 9.45 0.18 16.87
CA VAL A 95 9.57 0.39 15.42
C VAL A 95 10.67 -0.48 14.78
N GLY A 96 11.46 -1.18 15.58
CA GLY A 96 12.50 -2.11 15.12
C GLY A 96 13.21 -2.80 16.27
N THR A 97 14.42 -3.29 16.02
CA THR A 97 15.33 -3.85 17.04
C THR A 97 16.67 -3.12 17.07
N LEU A 98 17.30 -3.02 18.24
CA LEU A 98 18.52 -2.25 18.49
C LEU A 98 19.71 -2.62 17.58
N PRO A 99 19.96 -3.90 17.24
CA PRO A 99 21.05 -4.25 16.31
C PRO A 99 20.92 -3.60 14.92
N PHE A 100 19.73 -3.14 14.55
CA PHE A 100 19.43 -2.49 13.27
C PHE A 100 18.96 -1.04 13.44
N ALA A 101 19.30 -0.39 14.57
CA ALA A 101 18.85 0.98 14.84
C ALA A 101 19.31 1.99 13.77
N GLU A 102 20.49 1.77 13.19
CA GLU A 102 21.03 2.61 12.11
C GLU A 102 20.38 2.36 10.75
N GLU A 103 19.67 1.23 10.59
CA GLU A 103 18.91 0.91 9.37
C GLU A 103 17.49 1.50 9.39
N ALA A 104 17.09 2.12 10.51
CA ALA A 104 15.78 2.75 10.62
C ALA A 104 15.72 4.01 9.74
N PHE A 105 14.68 4.12 8.91
CA PHE A 105 14.46 5.24 8.02
C PHE A 105 13.19 6.00 8.40
N ILE A 106 13.32 7.30 8.61
CA ILE A 106 12.24 8.18 9.04
C ILE A 106 11.98 9.19 7.92
N HIS A 107 10.73 9.31 7.50
CA HIS A 107 10.34 10.33 6.53
C HIS A 107 8.88 10.73 6.69
N THR A 108 8.55 11.87 6.09
CA THR A 108 7.18 12.37 5.99
C THR A 108 6.80 12.56 4.54
N HIS A 109 5.55 12.26 4.20
CA HIS A 109 5.04 12.39 2.85
C HIS A 109 3.52 12.47 2.84
N GLU A 110 2.95 12.78 1.67
CA GLU A 110 1.51 12.86 1.48
C GLU A 110 0.92 11.51 1.04
N PHE A 111 -0.12 11.08 1.76
CA PHE A 111 -0.91 9.88 1.46
C PHE A 111 -2.39 10.21 1.52
N ASN A 112 -3.08 10.15 0.37
CA ASN A 112 -4.51 10.41 0.25
C ASN A 112 -4.96 11.72 0.91
N GLY A 113 -4.17 12.79 0.74
CA GLY A 113 -4.46 14.14 1.26
C GLY A 113 -4.13 14.35 2.74
N ARG A 114 -3.40 13.43 3.37
CA ARG A 114 -2.88 13.57 4.74
C ARG A 114 -1.37 13.48 4.74
N THR A 115 -0.73 14.30 5.57
CA THR A 115 0.68 14.16 5.90
C THR A 115 0.86 12.97 6.84
N LEU A 116 1.64 11.98 6.39
CA LEU A 116 2.03 10.84 7.22
C LEU A 116 3.47 10.97 7.69
N LEU A 117 3.71 10.47 8.89
CA LEU A 117 5.02 10.05 9.36
C LEU A 117 5.16 8.55 9.11
N ARG A 118 6.21 8.14 8.40
CA ARG A 118 6.58 6.74 8.21
C ARG A 118 7.94 6.46 8.85
N ILE A 119 7.97 5.39 9.64
CA ILE A 119 9.19 4.84 10.24
C ILE A 119 9.34 3.41 9.75
N ASP A 120 10.28 3.21 8.83
CA ASP A 120 10.72 1.88 8.40
C ASP A 120 11.80 1.38 9.36
N GLY A 121 11.59 0.22 9.93
CA GLY A 121 12.58 -0.43 10.77
C GLY A 121 12.68 -1.91 10.50
N VAL A 122 13.65 -2.53 11.16
CA VAL A 122 14.01 -3.93 10.95
C VAL A 122 13.87 -4.69 12.26
N TYR A 123 13.16 -5.81 12.21
CA TYR A 123 12.95 -6.71 13.33
C TYR A 123 13.66 -8.05 13.11
N ALA A 124 14.26 -8.58 14.17
CA ALA A 124 14.79 -9.94 14.24
C ALA A 124 15.53 -10.38 12.96
N ALA A 125 15.09 -11.42 12.26
CA ALA A 125 15.73 -12.00 11.07
C ALA A 125 15.71 -11.08 9.81
N LYS A 126 16.09 -9.81 9.98
CA LYS A 126 16.04 -8.74 8.99
C LYS A 126 14.66 -8.57 8.36
N ALA A 127 13.60 -8.74 9.15
CA ALA A 127 12.24 -8.58 8.69
C ALA A 127 11.88 -7.08 8.69
N PRO A 128 11.67 -6.45 7.52
CA PRO A 128 11.26 -5.06 7.44
C PRO A 128 9.82 -4.88 7.94
N GLN A 129 9.56 -3.76 8.58
CA GLN A 129 8.22 -3.33 8.97
C GLN A 129 8.12 -1.81 8.81
N SER A 130 7.00 -1.35 8.29
CA SER A 130 6.69 0.06 8.12
C SER A 130 5.61 0.47 9.12
N ASN A 131 5.90 1.50 9.91
CA ASN A 131 4.99 2.06 10.90
C ASN A 131 4.53 3.44 10.43
N PHE A 132 3.23 3.59 10.22
CA PHE A 132 2.63 4.84 9.75
C PHE A 132 1.84 5.52 10.85
N TYR A 133 1.93 6.85 10.88
CA TYR A 133 1.19 7.72 11.77
C TYR A 133 0.69 8.94 11.00
N VAL A 134 -0.52 9.39 11.31
CA VAL A 134 -1.05 10.64 10.74
C VAL A 134 -0.51 11.81 11.56
N LEU A 135 0.01 12.83 10.88
CA LEU A 135 0.36 14.12 11.48
C LEU A 135 -0.75 15.13 11.19
N GLU A 136 -1.48 15.53 12.22
CA GLU A 136 -2.60 16.48 12.12
C GLU A 136 -2.43 17.62 13.13
N GLY A 137 -1.96 18.77 12.65
CA GLY A 137 -1.67 19.93 13.48
C GLY A 137 -0.60 19.64 14.54
N ASP A 138 -1.02 19.58 15.81
CA ASP A 138 -0.14 19.27 16.94
C ASP A 138 -0.19 17.81 17.38
N MET A 139 -1.03 16.99 16.74
CA MET A 139 -1.23 15.59 17.12
C MET A 139 -0.54 14.64 16.15
N VAL A 140 -0.02 13.55 16.72
CA VAL A 140 0.36 12.33 16.00
C VAL A 140 -0.63 11.24 16.38
N LYS A 141 -1.17 10.52 15.38
CA LYS A 141 -2.20 9.49 15.59
C LYS A 141 -1.78 8.18 14.93
N PRO A 142 -2.15 7.02 15.52
CA PRO A 142 -1.99 5.74 14.83
C PRO A 142 -2.62 5.76 13.44
N PHE A 143 -1.97 5.14 12.45
CA PHE A 143 -2.54 4.96 11.12
C PHE A 143 -2.60 3.47 10.76
N VAL A 144 -1.45 2.88 10.43
CA VAL A 144 -1.32 1.45 10.16
C VAL A 144 0.11 0.98 10.38
N ARG A 145 0.27 -0.28 10.79
CA ARG A 145 1.55 -0.98 10.82
C ARG A 145 1.45 -2.16 9.86
N VAL A 146 2.45 -2.29 8.99
CA VAL A 146 2.49 -3.35 7.97
C VAL A 146 3.85 -4.04 7.96
N ASN A 147 3.83 -5.36 7.74
CA ASN A 147 5.03 -6.18 7.65
C ASN A 147 5.48 -6.33 6.19
N GLY A 148 6.78 -6.25 5.95
CA GLY A 148 7.36 -6.25 4.61
C GLY A 148 7.83 -4.86 4.20
N HIS A 149 8.53 -4.78 3.06
CA HIS A 149 8.83 -3.50 2.43
C HIS A 149 7.55 -2.90 1.90
N ALA A 150 7.18 -1.71 2.39
CA ALA A 150 5.95 -1.03 1.97
C ALA A 150 6.19 -0.06 0.81
N VAL A 151 5.29 -0.11 -0.16
CA VAL A 151 5.17 0.83 -1.29
C VAL A 151 3.73 1.34 -1.32
N GLU A 152 3.53 2.57 -1.77
CA GLU A 152 2.21 3.19 -1.88
C GLU A 152 1.92 3.49 -3.35
N SER A 153 0.80 2.98 -3.86
CA SER A 153 0.40 3.19 -5.26
C SER A 153 -1.12 3.17 -5.39
N ASP A 154 -1.66 3.97 -6.31
CA ASP A 154 -3.08 3.94 -6.70
C ASP A 154 -3.24 2.81 -7.73
N LEU A 155 -3.49 1.60 -7.21
CA LEU A 155 -3.41 0.38 -8.00
C LEU A 155 -4.62 0.21 -8.90
N ASP A 156 -5.82 0.51 -8.41
CA ASP A 156 -7.07 0.39 -9.16
C ASP A 156 -7.46 1.66 -9.94
N ARG A 157 -6.64 2.72 -9.84
CA ARG A 157 -6.82 4.00 -10.51
C ARG A 157 -8.08 4.74 -10.04
N ASP A 158 -8.48 4.55 -8.78
CA ASP A 158 -9.61 5.25 -8.15
C ASP A 158 -9.23 6.64 -7.58
N GLY A 159 -7.95 7.01 -7.65
CA GLY A 159 -7.42 8.27 -7.12
C GLY A 159 -6.97 8.18 -5.65
N LYS A 160 -7.09 7.01 -5.00
CA LYS A 160 -6.57 6.73 -3.67
C LYS A 160 -5.50 5.67 -3.75
N LYS A 161 -4.38 5.94 -3.08
CA LYS A 161 -3.30 4.96 -2.95
C LYS A 161 -3.71 3.84 -2.00
N GLU A 162 -3.39 2.61 -2.38
CA GLU A 162 -3.22 1.47 -1.50
C GLU A 162 -1.78 1.40 -0.98
N ILE A 163 -1.57 0.62 0.08
CA ILE A 163 -0.24 0.21 0.53
C ILE A 163 -0.02 -1.24 0.07
N VAL A 164 1.10 -1.51 -0.59
CA VAL A 164 1.54 -2.85 -0.94
C VAL A 164 2.73 -3.21 -0.08
N THR A 165 2.73 -4.40 0.50
CA THR A 165 3.96 -4.94 1.09
C THR A 165 4.43 -6.19 0.39
N THR A 166 5.75 -6.35 0.28
CA THR A 166 6.38 -7.64 -0.05
C THR A 166 7.31 -8.04 1.09
N LEU A 167 7.10 -9.23 1.64
CA LEU A 167 7.89 -9.76 2.76
C LEU A 167 8.74 -10.95 2.34
N GLY A 168 10.03 -10.87 2.69
CA GLY A 168 11.00 -11.96 2.60
C GLY A 168 11.45 -12.29 1.18
N LEU A 169 12.51 -13.09 1.08
CA LEU A 169 13.10 -13.51 -0.21
C LEU A 169 12.16 -14.41 -1.05
N ARG A 170 11.10 -14.95 -0.44
CA ARG A 170 10.13 -15.81 -1.12
C ARG A 170 8.93 -15.05 -1.68
N GLY A 171 8.92 -13.71 -1.58
CA GLY A 171 7.86 -12.85 -2.11
C GLY A 171 6.49 -13.18 -1.53
N MET A 172 6.17 -12.62 -0.37
CA MET A 172 4.81 -12.66 0.17
C MET A 172 4.20 -11.27 0.05
N SER A 173 3.31 -11.08 -0.93
CA SER A 173 2.75 -9.78 -1.25
C SER A 173 1.33 -9.59 -0.74
N LYS A 174 1.06 -8.42 -0.17
CA LYS A 174 -0.24 -8.02 0.38
C LYS A 174 -0.63 -6.64 -0.07
N ILE A 175 -1.93 -6.42 -0.28
CA ILE A 175 -2.52 -5.10 -0.50
C ILE A 175 -3.27 -4.71 0.76
N TYR A 176 -3.07 -3.48 1.22
CA TYR A 176 -3.80 -2.86 2.31
C TYR A 176 -4.58 -1.67 1.77
N LYS A 177 -5.89 -1.68 1.98
CA LYS A 177 -6.80 -0.61 1.55
C LYS A 177 -7.47 0.00 2.78
N GLU A 178 -7.57 1.32 2.81
CA GLU A 178 -8.31 2.03 3.84
C GLU A 178 -9.80 2.07 3.48
N THR A 179 -10.65 1.70 4.43
CA THR A 179 -12.10 1.78 4.30
C THR A 179 -12.57 3.22 4.49
N PRO A 180 -13.78 3.59 4.05
CA PRO A 180 -14.35 4.91 4.32
C PRO A 180 -14.43 5.29 5.81
N GLY A 181 -14.42 4.31 6.72
CA GLY A 181 -14.43 4.51 8.17
C GLY A 181 -13.04 4.74 8.78
N GLY A 182 -11.98 4.75 7.96
CA GLY A 182 -10.59 4.91 8.41
C GLY A 182 -9.94 3.64 8.97
N GLN A 183 -10.62 2.48 8.87
CA GLN A 183 -10.01 1.19 9.18
C GLN A 183 -9.25 0.67 7.96
N PHE A 184 -8.40 -0.32 8.16
CA PHE A 184 -7.72 -0.99 7.06
C PHE A 184 -8.28 -2.39 6.84
N GLU A 185 -8.31 -2.79 5.58
CA GLU A 185 -8.47 -4.18 5.17
C GLU A 185 -7.21 -4.65 4.46
N VAL A 186 -6.96 -5.94 4.52
CA VAL A 186 -5.78 -6.57 3.91
C VAL A 186 -6.20 -7.76 3.06
N ALA A 187 -5.56 -7.89 1.90
CA ALA A 187 -5.67 -9.05 1.02
C ALA A 187 -4.29 -9.67 0.80
N ASP A 188 -4.27 -11.00 0.68
CA ASP A 188 -3.07 -11.78 0.40
C ASP A 188 -3.05 -12.18 -1.08
N ILE A 189 -2.05 -11.69 -1.81
CA ILE A 189 -1.99 -11.84 -3.27
C ILE A 189 -1.47 -13.22 -3.65
N ASN A 190 -0.60 -13.82 -2.83
CA ASN A 190 -0.20 -15.22 -3.00
C ASN A 190 -1.42 -16.13 -2.87
N GLN A 191 -2.29 -15.88 -1.88
CA GLN A 191 -3.52 -16.64 -1.70
C GLN A 191 -4.49 -16.45 -2.88
N ALA A 192 -4.69 -15.21 -3.36
CA ALA A 192 -5.60 -14.92 -4.47
C ALA A 192 -5.16 -15.62 -5.76
N THR A 193 -3.86 -15.55 -6.08
CA THR A 193 -3.31 -16.12 -7.32
C THR A 193 -3.00 -17.61 -7.23
N GLY A 194 -2.89 -18.17 -6.02
CA GLY A 194 -2.38 -19.53 -5.78
C GLY A 194 -0.88 -19.70 -6.02
N ALA A 195 -0.14 -18.60 -6.19
CA ALA A 195 1.30 -18.62 -6.45
C ALA A 195 2.11 -18.87 -5.16
N LYS A 196 3.27 -19.52 -5.31
CA LYS A 196 4.19 -19.77 -4.19
C LYS A 196 4.93 -18.50 -3.77
N GLU A 197 5.20 -17.63 -4.73
CA GLU A 197 5.94 -16.39 -4.59
C GLU A 197 5.24 -15.31 -5.40
N VAL A 198 5.04 -14.14 -4.82
CA VAL A 198 4.52 -12.94 -5.48
C VAL A 198 5.34 -11.76 -5.02
N VAL A 199 5.95 -11.06 -5.98
CA VAL A 199 6.68 -9.81 -5.74
C VAL A 199 5.97 -8.67 -6.46
N PHE A 200 5.88 -7.52 -5.81
CA PHE A 200 5.35 -6.31 -6.45
C PHE A 200 6.49 -5.55 -7.14
N GLN A 201 6.31 -5.26 -8.43
CA GLN A 201 7.17 -4.43 -9.24
C GLN A 201 6.54 -3.03 -9.32
N MET A 202 7.12 -2.09 -8.57
CA MET A 202 6.57 -0.75 -8.40
C MET A 202 6.55 0.08 -9.69
N GLU A 203 7.53 -0.11 -10.58
CA GLU A 203 7.65 0.72 -11.79
C GLU A 203 6.46 0.58 -12.73
N ASP A 204 5.85 -0.60 -12.76
CA ASP A 204 4.75 -0.94 -13.67
C ASP A 204 3.42 -1.19 -12.92
N ASP A 205 3.40 -1.09 -11.59
CA ASP A 205 2.30 -1.50 -10.72
C ASP A 205 1.85 -2.96 -10.94
N LEU A 206 2.82 -3.87 -11.11
CA LEU A 206 2.57 -5.28 -11.43
C LEU A 206 2.93 -6.23 -10.30
N PHE A 207 2.12 -7.26 -10.11
CA PHE A 207 2.43 -8.42 -9.30
C PHE A 207 3.04 -9.52 -10.18
N ILE A 208 4.29 -9.88 -9.90
CA ILE A 208 5.00 -10.99 -10.55
C ILE A 208 4.79 -12.24 -9.71
N ALA A 209 3.92 -13.13 -10.18
CA ALA A 209 3.51 -14.33 -9.50
C ALA A 209 4.21 -15.57 -10.07
N LYS A 210 4.94 -16.28 -9.23
CA LYS A 210 5.68 -17.49 -9.58
C LYS A 210 5.03 -18.72 -8.95
N TYR A 211 4.67 -19.65 -9.81
CA TYR A 211 3.97 -20.87 -9.49
C TYR A 211 4.93 -22.05 -9.30
N GLU A 212 4.40 -23.14 -8.76
CA GLU A 212 5.07 -24.42 -8.81
C GLU A 212 5.39 -24.83 -10.25
N GLY A 213 6.58 -25.41 -10.47
CA GLY A 213 7.07 -25.71 -11.82
C GLY A 213 7.74 -24.53 -12.53
N GLY A 214 7.83 -23.35 -11.90
CA GLY A 214 8.59 -22.21 -12.41
C GLY A 214 7.84 -21.31 -13.40
N VAL A 215 6.57 -21.60 -13.67
CA VAL A 215 5.70 -20.72 -14.46
C VAL A 215 5.57 -19.38 -13.75
N THR A 216 5.77 -18.30 -14.50
CA THR A 216 5.62 -16.93 -14.01
C THR A 216 4.52 -16.25 -14.79
N LYS A 217 3.63 -15.55 -14.07
CA LYS A 217 2.58 -14.69 -14.63
C LYS A 217 2.68 -13.31 -14.02
N LYS A 218 2.21 -12.32 -14.77
CA LYS A 218 2.15 -10.93 -14.33
C LYS A 218 0.70 -10.52 -14.17
N PHE A 219 0.39 -9.79 -13.11
CA PHE A 219 -0.96 -9.34 -12.82
C PHE A 219 -0.97 -7.86 -12.49
N PHE A 220 -1.93 -7.13 -13.06
CA PHE A 220 -2.30 -5.80 -12.57
C PHE A 220 -3.54 -5.93 -11.68
N TYR A 221 -3.65 -5.04 -10.70
CA TYR A 221 -4.81 -4.96 -9.83
C TYR A 221 -5.85 -3.98 -10.40
N THR A 222 -7.12 -4.29 -10.18
CA THR A 222 -8.26 -3.45 -10.55
C THR A 222 -9.31 -3.52 -9.46
N LYS A 223 -10.30 -2.63 -9.51
CA LYS A 223 -11.46 -2.66 -8.59
C LYS A 223 -12.20 -4.01 -8.55
N ASP A 224 -12.11 -4.81 -9.61
CA ASP A 224 -12.80 -6.11 -9.71
C ASP A 224 -11.90 -7.28 -9.24
N GLY A 225 -10.61 -7.05 -9.02
CA GLY A 225 -9.60 -8.07 -8.70
C GLY A 225 -8.36 -8.01 -9.60
N LEU A 226 -7.59 -9.10 -9.62
CA LEU A 226 -6.36 -9.22 -10.40
C LEU A 226 -6.67 -9.68 -11.83
N ARG A 227 -5.96 -9.10 -12.80
CA ARG A 227 -6.05 -9.47 -14.22
C ARG A 227 -4.66 -9.77 -14.76
N GLU A 228 -4.54 -10.87 -15.50
CA GLU A 228 -3.26 -11.30 -16.08
C GLU A 228 -2.84 -10.35 -17.21
N GLU A 229 -1.65 -9.78 -17.13
CA GLU A 229 -1.01 -9.03 -18.22
C GLU A 229 -0.59 -10.03 -19.31
N LYS A 230 -1.02 -9.78 -20.56
CA LYS A 230 -0.78 -10.66 -21.72
C LYS A 230 0.35 -10.16 -22.60
#